data_AF-A0A7C6C676-F1
#
_entry.id   AF-A0A7C6C676-F1
#
_cell.length_a   1.000
_cell.length_b   1.000
_cell.length_c   1.000
_cell.angle_alpha   90.00
_cell.angle_beta   90.00
_cell.angle_gamma   90.00
#
_symmetry.space_group_name_H-M   'P 1'
#
loop_
_entity.id
_entity.type
_entity.pdbx_description
1 polymer ?
#
loop_
_entity_poly.entity_id
_entity_poly.type
_entity_poly.pdbx_seq_one_letter_code
_entity_poly.pdbx_strand_id
1 'polypeptide(L)'
;RANPYEIELELAEKHKIGWYLFNLIIEGFWGDIHGLVYPDGTTRDPGVIAALFGFYRKRSSDRIKVNANKEGHAYRAVRAVEDSLRVEPTTLFMSKQKTTDDILTAAEYCVNLLEAAQMVPMWDPPSAQIEYWRSLPEEERDIWEIRRFAYEMAELVRKNCMF
;
A
#
# COMPACT_ATOMS: atom_id res chain seq x y z
N ARG A 1 -8.01 -9.59 -12.49
CA ARG A 1 -9.32 -10.28 -12.68
C ARG A 1 -9.97 -9.75 -13.94
N ALA A 2 -10.73 -10.59 -14.66
CA ALA A 2 -11.49 -10.13 -15.82
C ALA A 2 -12.79 -9.39 -15.44
N ASN A 3 -13.37 -9.70 -14.27
CA ASN A 3 -14.63 -9.12 -13.83
C ASN A 3 -14.41 -7.93 -12.86
N PRO A 4 -14.83 -6.70 -13.24
CA PRO A 4 -14.80 -5.53 -12.36
C PRO A 4 -16.04 -5.48 -11.45
N TYR A 5 -15.97 -6.15 -10.29
CA TYR A 5 -17.06 -6.21 -9.30
C TYR A 5 -17.69 -4.86 -8.98
N GLU A 6 -16.90 -3.80 -8.79
CA GLU A 6 -17.43 -2.46 -8.50
C GLU A 6 -18.43 -1.99 -9.57
N ILE A 7 -18.18 -2.25 -10.85
CA ILE A 7 -19.03 -1.83 -11.97
C ILE A 7 -20.26 -2.72 -12.10
N GLU A 8 -20.07 -4.04 -12.00
CA GLU A 8 -21.18 -4.99 -12.14
C GLU A 8 -22.19 -4.86 -11.01
N LEU A 9 -21.71 -4.68 -9.78
CA LEU A 9 -22.57 -4.48 -8.60
C LEU A 9 -23.32 -3.15 -8.68
N GLU A 10 -22.65 -2.05 -9.09
CA GLU A 10 -23.29 -0.75 -9.30
C GLU A 10 -24.40 -0.83 -10.35
N LEU A 11 -24.17 -1.56 -11.44
CA LEU A 11 -25.18 -1.79 -12.48
C LEU A 11 -26.34 -2.66 -11.97
N ALA A 12 -26.05 -3.74 -11.25
CA ALA A 12 -27.07 -4.59 -10.68
C ALA A 12 -28.00 -3.79 -9.74
N GLU A 13 -27.44 -2.97 -8.87
CA GLU A 13 -28.21 -2.09 -7.99
C GLU A 13 -29.08 -1.11 -8.77
N LYS A 14 -28.50 -0.41 -9.76
CA LYS A 14 -29.22 0.55 -10.62
C LYS A 14 -30.42 -0.08 -11.31
N HIS A 15 -30.29 -1.34 -11.72
CA HIS A 15 -31.34 -2.10 -12.41
C HIS A 15 -32.21 -2.95 -11.47
N LYS A 16 -32.01 -2.86 -10.15
CA LYS A 16 -32.74 -3.63 -9.13
C LYS A 16 -32.62 -5.14 -9.35
N ILE A 17 -31.44 -5.59 -9.79
CA ILE A 17 -31.10 -6.98 -10.02
C ILE A 17 -30.44 -7.52 -8.75
N GLY A 18 -31.01 -8.61 -8.21
CA GLY A 18 -30.40 -9.34 -7.11
C GLY A 18 -29.15 -10.09 -7.57
N TRP A 19 -28.18 -10.22 -6.67
CA TRP A 19 -26.94 -10.96 -6.90
C TRP A 19 -26.57 -11.76 -5.66
N TYR A 20 -25.71 -12.74 -5.84
CA TYR A 20 -25.09 -13.48 -4.75
C TYR A 20 -23.60 -13.66 -5.06
N LEU A 21 -22.77 -13.65 -4.03
CA LEU A 21 -21.35 -13.93 -4.19
C LEU A 21 -21.11 -15.43 -4.06
N PHE A 22 -20.53 -16.04 -5.09
CA PHE A 22 -20.05 -17.42 -5.03
C PHE A 22 -18.61 -17.45 -4.53
N ASN A 23 -18.35 -18.27 -3.50
CA ASN A 23 -17.04 -18.49 -2.88
C ASN A 23 -16.32 -17.22 -2.39
N LEU A 24 -16.72 -16.73 -1.21
CA LEU A 24 -16.15 -15.54 -0.58
C LEU A 24 -14.72 -15.75 -0.08
N ILE A 25 -14.41 -16.94 0.43
CA ILE A 25 -13.14 -17.23 1.09
C ILE A 25 -12.10 -17.64 0.03
N ILE A 26 -10.88 -17.12 0.16
CA ILE A 26 -9.73 -17.45 -0.69
C ILE A 26 -9.17 -18.79 -0.21
N GLU A 27 -9.82 -19.86 -0.66
CA GLU A 27 -9.42 -21.24 -0.42
C GLU A 27 -9.90 -22.16 -1.55
N GLY A 28 -9.25 -23.32 -1.69
CA GLY A 28 -9.61 -24.33 -2.68
C GLY A 28 -9.47 -23.87 -4.13
N PHE A 29 -10.13 -24.60 -5.04
CA PHE A 29 -10.00 -24.43 -6.50
C PHE A 29 -10.45 -23.04 -7.00
N TRP A 30 -11.43 -22.42 -6.34
CA TRP A 30 -12.00 -21.14 -6.75
C TRP A 30 -11.42 -19.93 -6.01
N GLY A 31 -10.43 -20.14 -5.13
CA GLY A 31 -9.91 -19.10 -4.25
C GLY A 31 -9.23 -17.95 -5.00
N ASP A 32 -8.37 -18.26 -5.98
CA ASP A 32 -7.69 -17.26 -6.80
C ASP A 32 -8.62 -16.60 -7.84
N ILE A 33 -9.64 -17.33 -8.29
CA ILE A 33 -10.64 -16.86 -9.27
C ILE A 33 -11.67 -15.92 -8.62
N HIS A 34 -12.35 -16.35 -7.55
CA HIS A 34 -13.52 -15.64 -6.97
C HIS A 34 -13.31 -15.12 -5.54
N GLY A 35 -12.49 -15.78 -4.71
CA GLY A 35 -12.29 -15.44 -3.30
C GLY A 35 -11.89 -13.99 -3.05
N LEU A 36 -12.47 -13.37 -2.03
CA LEU A 36 -12.25 -11.96 -1.65
C LEU A 36 -11.58 -11.79 -0.30
N VAL A 37 -11.85 -12.71 0.63
CA VAL A 37 -11.39 -12.67 2.02
C VAL A 37 -10.50 -13.87 2.29
N TYR A 38 -9.33 -13.65 2.87
CA TYR A 38 -8.44 -14.73 3.30
C TYR A 38 -9.00 -15.42 4.56
N PRO A 39 -8.57 -16.66 4.87
CA PRO A 39 -9.04 -17.38 6.06
C PRO A 39 -8.82 -16.65 7.40
N ASP A 40 -7.82 -15.77 7.47
CA ASP A 40 -7.52 -14.94 8.64
C ASP A 40 -8.38 -13.66 8.74
N GLY A 41 -9.29 -13.44 7.80
CA GLY A 41 -10.18 -12.29 7.74
C GLY A 41 -9.59 -11.07 7.04
N THR A 42 -8.32 -11.10 6.60
CA THR A 42 -7.77 -10.05 5.74
C THR A 42 -8.40 -10.11 4.35
N THR A 43 -8.32 -9.03 3.59
CA THR A 43 -9.04 -8.90 2.31
C THR A 43 -8.07 -8.66 1.17
N ARG A 44 -8.32 -9.29 0.03
CA ARG A 44 -7.48 -9.14 -1.17
C ARG A 44 -7.56 -7.75 -1.80
N ASP A 45 -8.75 -7.15 -1.79
CA ASP A 45 -8.99 -5.81 -2.30
C ASP A 45 -10.13 -5.16 -1.48
N PRO A 46 -9.82 -4.18 -0.62
CA PRO A 46 -10.82 -3.47 0.16
C PRO A 46 -11.89 -2.76 -0.69
N GLY A 47 -11.57 -2.35 -1.93
CA GLY A 47 -12.51 -1.69 -2.84
C GLY A 47 -13.65 -2.60 -3.25
N VAL A 48 -13.34 -3.86 -3.56
CA VAL A 48 -14.38 -4.87 -3.86
C VAL A 48 -15.27 -5.12 -2.66
N ILE A 49 -14.70 -5.20 -1.46
CA ILE A 49 -15.48 -5.36 -0.22
C ILE A 49 -16.42 -4.17 -0.02
N ALA A 50 -15.93 -2.94 -0.19
CA ALA A 50 -16.75 -1.74 -0.11
C ALA A 50 -17.92 -1.76 -1.12
N ALA A 51 -17.68 -2.24 -2.35
CA ALA A 51 -18.70 -2.36 -3.37
C ALA A 51 -19.81 -3.38 -3.03
N LEU A 52 -19.52 -4.43 -2.24
CA LEU A 52 -20.55 -5.35 -1.74
C LEU A 52 -21.58 -4.64 -0.84
N PHE A 53 -21.17 -3.56 -0.18
CA PHE A 53 -22.02 -2.74 0.69
C PHE A 53 -22.58 -1.49 0.01
N GLY A 54 -22.48 -1.38 -1.33
CA GLY A 54 -23.00 -0.25 -2.09
C GLY A 54 -22.11 1.00 -2.08
N PHE A 55 -20.86 0.88 -1.64
CA PHE A 55 -19.90 1.99 -1.72
C PHE A 55 -19.12 1.93 -3.03
N TYR A 56 -19.46 2.80 -3.97
CA TYR A 56 -18.79 2.90 -5.27
C TYR A 56 -17.92 4.14 -5.37
N ARG A 57 -16.85 4.04 -6.16
CA ARG A 57 -15.97 5.17 -6.45
C ARG A 57 -16.71 6.21 -7.29
N LYS A 58 -16.76 7.46 -6.81
CA LYS A 58 -17.36 8.56 -7.58
C LYS A 58 -16.56 8.87 -8.86
N ARG A 59 -17.20 8.76 -10.02
CA ARG A 59 -16.57 8.93 -11.35
C ARG A 59 -16.85 10.28 -12.01
N SER A 60 -17.82 11.03 -11.51
CA SER A 60 -18.19 12.35 -12.04
C SER A 60 -17.07 13.39 -11.86
N SER A 61 -17.18 14.50 -12.59
CA SER A 61 -16.17 15.56 -12.65
C SER A 61 -16.06 16.38 -11.36
N ASP A 62 -17.11 16.39 -10.53
CA ASP A 62 -17.17 17.07 -9.24
C ASP A 62 -16.58 16.24 -8.09
N ARG A 63 -15.87 15.14 -8.40
CA ARG A 63 -15.14 14.37 -7.38
C ARG A 63 -14.00 15.20 -6.78
N ILE A 64 -13.86 15.08 -5.47
CA ILE A 64 -12.72 15.67 -4.75
C ILE A 64 -11.53 14.72 -4.95
N LYS A 65 -10.45 15.23 -5.56
CA LYS A 65 -9.20 14.47 -5.68
C LYS A 65 -8.50 14.43 -4.32
N VAL A 66 -7.88 13.29 -4.02
CA VAL A 66 -7.05 13.15 -2.82
C VAL A 66 -5.83 14.07 -2.94
N ASN A 67 -5.57 14.86 -1.90
CA ASN A 67 -4.33 15.60 -1.73
C ASN A 67 -3.51 14.92 -0.62
N ALA A 68 -2.58 14.06 -1.01
CA ALA A 68 -1.80 13.24 -0.09
C ALA A 68 -0.96 14.06 0.91
N ASN A 69 -0.61 15.30 0.58
CA ASN A 69 0.19 16.17 1.43
C ASN A 69 -0.58 17.35 2.03
N LYS A 70 -1.92 17.28 2.08
CA LYS A 70 -2.74 18.38 2.62
C LYS A 70 -2.36 18.79 4.04
N GLU A 71 -1.88 17.84 4.84
CA GLU A 71 -1.49 17.99 6.25
C GLU A 71 0.04 18.01 6.45
N GLY A 72 0.83 18.09 5.38
CA GLY A 72 2.29 18.18 5.48
C GLY A 72 3.01 16.87 5.88
N HIS A 73 2.33 15.73 5.86
CA HIS A 73 2.91 14.43 6.23
C HIS A 73 3.99 13.98 5.25
N ALA A 74 3.88 14.33 3.96
CA ALA A 74 4.84 13.90 2.95
C ALA A 74 6.25 14.44 3.22
N TYR A 75 6.36 15.69 3.69
CA TYR A 75 7.65 16.28 4.08
C TYR A 75 8.32 15.49 5.22
N ARG A 76 7.52 15.06 6.20
CA ARG A 76 8.01 14.28 7.35
C ARG A 76 8.42 12.87 6.92
N ALA A 77 7.64 12.23 6.07
CA ALA A 77 7.91 10.90 5.56
C ALA A 77 9.22 10.86 4.75
N VAL A 78 9.40 11.79 3.82
CA VAL A 78 10.62 11.89 3.01
C VAL A 78 11.83 12.21 3.88
N ARG A 79 11.71 13.15 4.82
CA ARG A 79 12.81 13.45 5.76
C ARG A 79 13.21 12.23 6.60
N ALA A 80 12.25 11.43 7.05
CA ALA A 80 12.54 10.22 7.82
C ALA A 80 13.39 9.21 7.02
N VAL A 81 13.12 9.07 5.72
CA VAL A 81 13.93 8.24 4.82
C VAL A 81 15.32 8.86 4.61
N GLU A 82 15.40 10.16 4.37
CA GLU A 82 16.69 10.83 4.21
C GLU A 82 17.59 10.69 5.44
N ASP A 83 17.01 10.83 6.63
CA ASP A 83 17.71 10.67 7.90
C ASP A 83 18.10 9.20 8.17
N SER A 84 17.30 8.22 7.73
CA SER A 84 17.64 6.79 7.88
C SER A 84 18.72 6.32 6.90
N LEU A 85 18.76 6.91 5.70
CA LEU A 85 19.75 6.59 4.67
C LEU A 85 21.06 7.37 4.81
N ARG A 86 21.05 8.47 5.58
CA ARG A 86 22.22 9.34 5.78
C ARG A 86 23.41 8.56 6.33
N VAL A 87 24.56 8.75 5.68
CA VAL A 87 25.85 8.27 6.20
C VAL A 87 26.41 9.35 7.11
N GLU A 88 26.31 9.16 8.42
CA GLU A 88 26.97 10.06 9.38
C GLU A 88 28.46 9.73 9.48
N PRO A 89 29.35 10.74 9.58
CA PRO A 89 30.75 10.49 9.81
C PRO A 89 30.91 9.73 11.13
N THR A 90 31.57 8.56 11.08
CA THR A 90 31.85 7.71 12.23
C THR A 90 32.78 8.44 13.19
N THR A 91 32.24 9.29 14.06
CA THR A 91 32.97 9.78 15.23
C THR A 91 33.06 8.64 16.23
N LEU A 92 34.19 8.53 16.95
CA LEU A 92 34.52 7.41 17.86
C LEU A 92 33.46 7.08 18.92
N PHE A 93 32.43 7.91 19.10
CA PHE A 93 31.48 7.83 20.19
C PHE A 93 29.99 7.81 19.78
N MET A 94 29.59 7.96 18.51
CA MET A 94 28.17 8.31 18.24
C MET A 94 27.41 7.74 17.03
N SER A 95 27.96 6.95 16.10
CA SER A 95 27.09 6.39 15.04
C SER A 95 26.71 4.93 15.33
N LYS A 96 25.58 4.70 16.03
CA LYS A 96 24.93 3.38 15.97
C LYS A 96 24.49 3.19 14.52
N GLN A 97 24.98 2.13 13.87
CA GLN A 97 24.58 1.80 12.51
C GLN A 97 23.05 1.60 12.49
N LYS A 98 22.37 2.28 11.56
CA LYS A 98 20.92 2.13 11.37
C LYS A 98 20.64 0.68 10.96
N THR A 99 19.66 0.07 11.64
CA THR A 99 19.23 -1.29 11.34
C THR A 99 18.37 -1.32 10.08
N THR A 100 18.13 -2.51 9.55
CA THR A 100 17.15 -2.68 8.46
C THR A 100 15.75 -2.25 8.91
N ASP A 101 15.38 -2.49 10.16
CA ASP A 101 14.09 -2.07 10.73
C ASP A 101 13.93 -0.55 10.78
N ASP A 102 14.99 0.20 11.09
CA ASP A 102 14.96 1.66 11.07
C ASP A 102 14.62 2.20 9.67
N ILE A 103 15.22 1.59 8.64
CA ILE A 103 15.01 1.97 7.24
C ILE A 103 13.61 1.57 6.77
N LEU A 104 13.16 0.35 7.09
CA LEU A 104 11.83 -0.15 6.75
C LEU A 104 10.73 0.69 7.42
N THR A 105 10.90 1.09 8.67
CA THR A 105 9.95 1.95 9.39
C THR A 105 9.85 3.34 8.74
N ALA A 106 10.98 3.91 8.32
CA ALA A 106 10.98 5.18 7.59
C ALA A 106 10.28 5.06 6.22
N ALA A 107 10.56 3.97 5.50
CA ALA A 107 9.95 3.68 4.20
C ALA A 107 8.43 3.45 4.31
N GLU A 108 7.99 2.73 5.35
CA GLU A 108 6.57 2.43 5.61
C GLU A 108 5.73 3.69 5.72
N TYR A 109 6.27 4.77 6.28
CA TYR A 109 5.56 6.04 6.32
C TYR A 109 5.30 6.62 4.92
N CYS A 110 6.27 6.52 4.01
CA CYS A 110 6.09 6.90 2.61
C CYS A 110 5.06 5.98 1.93
N VAL A 111 5.19 4.67 2.12
CA VAL A 111 4.29 3.65 1.56
C VAL A 111 2.84 3.89 1.98
N ASN A 112 2.58 4.13 3.26
CA ASN A 112 1.23 4.37 3.77
C ASN A 112 0.57 5.59 3.10
N LEU A 113 1.33 6.66 2.85
CA LEU A 113 0.82 7.83 2.12
C LEU A 113 0.51 7.51 0.66
N LEU A 114 1.41 6.77 0.00
CA LEU A 114 1.27 6.39 -1.40
C LEU A 114 0.07 5.46 -1.62
N GLU A 115 -0.09 4.43 -0.78
CA GLU A 115 -1.18 3.46 -0.86
C GLU A 115 -2.53 4.09 -0.51
N ALA A 116 -2.60 4.86 0.58
CA ALA A 116 -3.83 5.54 0.99
C ALA A 116 -4.34 6.52 -0.08
N ALA A 117 -3.42 7.15 -0.83
CA ALA A 117 -3.76 8.04 -1.93
C ALA A 117 -3.85 7.35 -3.30
N GLN A 118 -3.67 6.02 -3.37
CA GLN A 118 -3.64 5.23 -4.61
C GLN A 118 -2.64 5.78 -5.65
N MET A 119 -1.48 6.24 -5.19
CA MET A 119 -0.39 6.81 -6.00
C MET A 119 0.63 5.76 -6.48
N VAL A 120 0.38 4.49 -6.15
CA VAL A 120 1.17 3.32 -6.54
C VAL A 120 0.24 2.20 -7.02
N PRO A 121 0.73 1.26 -7.84
CA PRO A 121 -0.02 0.05 -8.16
C PRO A 121 -0.34 -0.77 -6.91
N MET A 122 -1.60 -1.22 -6.78
CA MET A 122 -2.06 -2.05 -5.66
C MET A 122 -2.15 -3.54 -6.01
N TRP A 123 -1.63 -3.97 -7.17
CA TRP A 123 -1.58 -5.39 -7.54
C TRP A 123 -0.61 -6.17 -6.65
N ASP A 124 0.51 -5.54 -6.33
CA ASP A 124 1.50 -5.97 -5.34
C ASP A 124 1.87 -4.72 -4.52
N PRO A 125 1.17 -4.45 -3.41
CA PRO A 125 1.33 -3.20 -2.67
C PRO A 125 2.71 -3.13 -1.99
N PRO A 126 3.40 -1.97 -2.00
CA PRO A 126 4.71 -1.84 -1.35
C PRO A 126 4.74 -2.25 0.14
N SER A 127 3.63 -2.14 0.86
CA SER A 127 3.49 -2.60 2.24
C SER A 127 3.65 -4.12 2.38
N ALA A 128 3.23 -4.90 1.39
CA ALA A 128 3.46 -6.35 1.38
C ALA A 128 4.97 -6.69 1.26
N GLN A 129 5.73 -5.89 0.51
CA GLN A 129 7.18 -6.06 0.41
C GLN A 129 7.88 -5.74 1.74
N ILE A 130 7.43 -4.70 2.45
CA ILE A 130 7.92 -4.38 3.81
C ILE A 130 7.64 -5.55 4.77
N GLU A 131 6.41 -6.08 4.76
CA GLU A 131 6.05 -7.20 5.63
C GLU A 131 6.84 -8.47 5.31
N TYR A 132 7.10 -8.72 4.02
CA TYR A 132 7.97 -9.81 3.59
C TYR A 132 9.39 -9.67 4.18
N TRP A 133 10.04 -8.52 4.07
CA TRP A 133 11.36 -8.33 4.68
C TRP A 133 11.32 -8.43 6.20
N ARG A 134 10.27 -7.91 6.86
CA ARG A 134 10.09 -8.04 8.31
C ARG A 134 9.93 -9.49 8.77
N SER A 135 9.37 -10.36 7.93
CA SER A 135 9.24 -11.79 8.21
C SER A 135 10.58 -12.54 8.20
N LEU A 136 11.59 -12.00 7.51
CA LEU A 136 12.94 -12.57 7.47
C LEU A 136 13.76 -12.15 8.70
N PRO A 137 14.66 -13.01 9.20
CA PRO A 137 15.72 -12.61 10.12
C PRO A 137 16.55 -11.45 9.55
N GLU A 138 17.02 -10.53 10.39
CA GLU A 138 17.72 -9.32 9.93
C GLU A 138 18.99 -9.64 9.13
N GLU A 139 19.70 -10.69 9.51
CA GLU A 139 20.90 -11.20 8.84
C GLU A 139 20.66 -11.74 7.42
N GLU A 140 19.42 -12.10 7.08
CA GLU A 140 19.04 -12.62 5.75
C GLU A 140 18.54 -11.50 4.80
N ARG A 141 18.33 -10.29 5.33
CA ARG A 141 17.78 -9.18 4.55
C ARG A 141 18.86 -8.53 3.68
N ASP A 142 18.55 -8.31 2.40
CA ASP A 142 19.39 -7.49 1.54
C ASP A 142 19.23 -6.01 1.89
N ILE A 143 20.19 -5.48 2.65
CA ILE A 143 20.21 -4.07 3.06
C ILE A 143 20.26 -3.11 1.86
N TRP A 144 20.89 -3.47 0.74
CA TRP A 144 20.96 -2.60 -0.43
C TRP A 144 19.63 -2.53 -1.16
N GLU A 145 18.93 -3.65 -1.22
CA GLU A 145 17.57 -3.69 -1.76
C GLU A 145 16.62 -2.82 -0.92
N ILE A 146 16.66 -2.96 0.41
CA ILE A 146 15.84 -2.16 1.35
C ILE A 146 16.17 -0.66 1.22
N ARG A 147 17.45 -0.29 1.14
CA ARG A 147 17.87 1.11 0.96
C ARG A 147 17.37 1.69 -0.36
N ARG A 148 17.49 0.92 -1.45
CA ARG A 148 16.99 1.33 -2.77
C ARG A 148 15.47 1.51 -2.74
N PHE A 149 14.75 0.54 -2.17
CA PHE A 149 13.30 0.62 -2.00
C PHE A 149 12.87 1.86 -1.21
N ALA A 150 13.49 2.12 -0.06
CA ALA A 150 13.18 3.31 0.75
C ALA A 150 13.38 4.61 -0.03
N TYR A 151 14.49 4.72 -0.76
CA TYR A 151 14.77 5.85 -1.64
C TYR A 151 13.71 6.01 -2.73
N GLU A 152 13.36 4.93 -3.43
CA GLU A 152 12.34 4.95 -4.48
C GLU A 152 10.96 5.36 -3.95
N MET A 153 10.57 4.93 -2.75
CA MET A 153 9.32 5.33 -2.12
C MET A 153 9.31 6.83 -1.78
N ALA A 154 10.43 7.37 -1.26
CA ALA A 154 10.56 8.79 -1.00
C ALA A 154 10.47 9.63 -2.29
N GLU A 155 11.12 9.19 -3.36
CA GLU A 155 11.05 9.84 -4.67
C GLU A 155 9.64 9.81 -5.27
N LEU A 156 8.91 8.69 -5.10
CA LEU A 156 7.50 8.61 -5.51
C LEU A 156 6.63 9.58 -4.71
N VAL A 157 6.86 9.73 -3.41
CA VAL A 157 6.16 10.72 -2.60
C VAL A 157 6.43 12.13 -3.11
N ARG A 158 7.70 12.50 -3.33
CA ARG A 158 8.10 13.79 -3.92
C ARG A 158 7.41 14.06 -5.25
N LYS A 159 7.48 13.09 -6.17
CA LYS A 159 6.88 13.19 -7.50
C LYS A 159 5.37 13.41 -7.44
N ASN A 160 4.65 12.63 -6.63
CA ASN A 160 3.19 12.70 -6.58
C ASN A 160 2.68 13.88 -5.73
N CYS A 161 3.46 14.35 -4.76
CA CYS A 161 3.14 15.49 -3.91
C CYS A 161 3.77 16.82 -4.38
N MET A 162 4.57 16.78 -5.45
CA MET A 162 5.18 17.91 -6.15
C MET A 162 6.13 18.77 -5.28
N PHE A 163 7.10 18.15 -4.59
CA PHE A 163 8.14 18.86 -3.80
C PHE A 163 9.50 18.14 -3.74
#